data_AF-A0A2H6B924-F1
#
_entry.id   AF-A0A2H6B924-F1
#
_cell.length_a   1.000
_cell.length_b   1.000
_cell.length_c   1.000
_cell.angle_alpha   90.00
_cell.angle_beta   90.00
_cell.angle_gamma   90.00
#
_symmetry.space_group_name_H-M   'P 1'
#
loop_
_entity.id
_entity.type
_entity.pdbx_description
1 polymer ?
#
loop_
_entity_poly.entity_id
_entity_poly.type
_entity_poly.pdbx_seq_one_letter_code
_entity_poly.pdbx_strand_id
1 'polypeptide(L)' 'MVAVSLKKKHYYDPELERGIHFRDPEIGIEWPLPVDELVPSERDRNAPTLAEVADTLPFVYDGES' A
#
# COMPACT_ATOMS: atom_id res chain seq x y z
N MET A 1 2.90 -23.57 -8.32
CA MET A 1 3.86 -22.75 -7.56
C MET A 1 4.24 -21.57 -8.44
N VAL A 2 3.97 -20.35 -7.98
CA VAL A 2 4.39 -19.13 -8.69
C VAL A 2 5.56 -18.54 -7.92
N ALA A 3 6.67 -18.27 -8.59
CA ALA A 3 7.84 -17.62 -8.00
C ALA A 3 7.96 -16.21 -8.58
N VAL A 4 8.17 -15.23 -7.71
CA VAL A 4 8.43 -13.84 -8.08
C VAL A 4 9.81 -13.47 -7.54
N SER A 5 10.64 -12.82 -8.37
CA SER A 5 11.98 -12.36 -7.99
C SER A 5 12.06 -10.84 -8.10
N LEU A 6 12.65 -10.20 -7.09
CA LEU A 6 12.78 -8.74 -7.00
C LEU A 6 14.26 -8.37 -6.82
N LYS A 7 14.73 -7.35 -7.53
CA LYS A 7 16.05 -6.73 -7.30
C LYS A 7 15.86 -5.37 -6.64
N LYS A 8 16.57 -5.12 -5.53
CA LYS A 8 16.55 -3.86 -4.79
C LYS A 8 17.95 -3.25 -4.72
N LYS A 9 18.02 -1.93 -4.60
CA LYS A 9 19.29 -1.20 -4.39
C LYS A 9 19.75 -1.23 -2.93
N HIS A 10 18.82 -1.38 -1.99
CA HIS A 10 19.05 -1.38 -0.55
C HIS A 10 18.55 -2.67 0.08
N TYR A 11 19.10 -3.00 1.26
CA TYR A 11 18.60 -4.08 2.09
C TYR A 11 17.18 -3.76 2.60
N TYR A 12 16.46 -4.83 2.92
CA TYR A 12 15.13 -4.74 3.51
C TYR A 12 15.24 -4.30 4.98
N ASP A 13 14.44 -3.30 5.35
CA ASP A 13 14.29 -2.81 6.72
C ASP A 13 12.78 -2.66 7.00
N PRO A 14 12.20 -3.50 7.88
CA PRO A 14 10.77 -3.46 8.17
C PRO A 14 10.35 -2.18 8.91
N GLU A 15 11.25 -1.49 9.60
CA GLU A 15 10.92 -0.26 10.35
C GLU A 15 10.63 0.92 9.42
N LEU A 16 11.15 0.88 8.20
CA LEU A 16 10.93 1.87 7.16
C LEU A 16 9.70 1.58 6.30
N GLU A 17 9.07 0.43 6.45
CA GLU A 17 7.87 0.09 5.69
C GLU A 17 6.64 0.78 6.24
N ARG A 18 5.79 1.25 5.33
CA ARG A 18 4.44 1.74 5.61
C ARG A 18 3.50 1.12 4.58
N GLY A 19 2.23 1.00 4.95
CA GLY A 19 1.18 0.46 4.09
C GLY A 19 -0.03 1.37 4.10
N ILE A 20 -0.85 1.24 3.06
CA ILE A 20 -2.18 1.84 2.97
C ILE A 20 -3.19 0.72 2.79
N HIS A 21 -4.37 0.88 3.37
CA HIS A 21 -5.42 -0.11 3.34
C HIS A 21 -5.76 -0.51 1.90
N PHE A 22 -5.67 -1.81 1.60
CA PHE A 22 -5.82 -2.31 0.22
C PHE A 22 -7.23 -2.08 -0.38
N ARG A 23 -8.25 -1.87 0.47
CA ARG A 23 -9.63 -1.56 0.08
C ARG A 23 -10.01 -0.09 0.28
N ASP A 24 -9.03 0.81 0.41
CA ASP A 24 -9.34 2.23 0.58
C ASP A 24 -10.23 2.73 -0.58
N PRO A 25 -11.48 3.16 -0.31
CA PRO A 25 -12.41 3.57 -1.35
C PRO A 25 -12.01 4.89 -2.01
N GLU A 26 -11.21 5.74 -1.35
CA GLU A 26 -10.77 7.01 -1.91
C GLU A 26 -9.66 6.83 -2.94
N ILE A 27 -8.86 5.77 -2.81
CA ILE A 27 -7.88 5.39 -3.84
C ILE A 27 -8.58 4.78 -5.06
N GLY A 28 -9.69 4.06 -4.85
CA GLY A 28 -10.55 3.59 -5.94
C GLY A 28 -9.89 2.52 -6.83
N ILE A 29 -9.08 1.63 -6.26
CA ILE A 29 -8.42 0.57 -7.03
C ILE A 29 -9.45 -0.46 -7.52
N GLU A 30 -9.57 -0.60 -8.84
CA GLU A 30 -10.36 -1.67 -9.48
C GLU A 30 -9.56 -2.98 -9.52
N TRP A 31 -9.65 -3.75 -8.44
CA TRP A 31 -9.01 -5.07 -8.39
C TRP A 31 -9.63 -6.02 -9.44
N PRO A 32 -8.82 -6.88 -10.12
CA PRO A 32 -9.32 -7.80 -11.14
C PRO A 32 -10.14 -8.97 -10.58
N LEU A 33 -10.30 -9.04 -9.25
CA LEU A 33 -11.07 -10.02 -8.51
C LEU A 33 -12.00 -9.29 -7.53
N PRO A 34 -13.13 -9.91 -7.15
CA PRO A 34 -13.96 -9.39 -6.06
C PRO A 34 -13.14 -9.20 -4.80
N VAL A 35 -13.37 -8.09 -4.10
CA VAL A 35 -12.52 -7.66 -2.99
C VAL A 35 -12.56 -8.67 -1.82
N ASP A 36 -13.66 -9.39 -1.66
CA ASP A 36 -13.83 -10.42 -0.63
C ASP A 36 -13.13 -11.74 -0.96
N GLU A 37 -12.66 -11.93 -2.21
CA GLU A 37 -11.84 -13.07 -2.63
C GLU A 37 -10.33 -12.79 -2.52
N LEU A 38 -9.94 -11.54 -2.28
CA LEU A 38 -8.53 -11.18 -2.09
C LEU A 38 -8.00 -11.81 -0.80
N VAL A 39 -6.75 -12.28 -0.84
CA VAL A 39 -6.05 -12.85 0.32
C VAL A 39 -4.87 -11.93 0.71
N PRO A 40 -5.15 -10.75 1.30
CA PRO A 40 -4.11 -9.86 1.79
C PRO A 40 -3.47 -10.40 3.08
N SER A 41 -2.25 -9.95 3.35
CA SER A 41 -1.57 -10.21 4.62
C SER A 41 -2.29 -9.52 5.79
N GLU A 42 -1.99 -9.92 7.03
CA GLU A 42 -2.52 -9.25 8.22
C GLU A 42 -2.13 -7.76 8.26
N ARG A 43 -0.91 -7.44 7.83
CA ARG A 43 -0.41 -6.06 7.76
C ARG A 43 -1.25 -5.21 6.80
N ASP A 44 -1.56 -5.72 5.61
CA ASP A 44 -2.29 -4.97 4.60
C ASP A 44 -3.79 -4.84 4.95
N ARG A 45 -4.35 -5.82 5.66
CA ARG A 45 -5.72 -5.78 6.20
C ARG A 45 -5.90 -4.72 7.28
N ASN A 46 -4.86 -4.48 8.07
CA ASN A 46 -4.90 -3.56 9.21
C ASN A 46 -4.16 -2.24 8.94
N ALA A 47 -3.72 -2.00 7.70
CA ALA A 47 -3.09 -0.74 7.31
C ALA A 47 -4.11 0.41 7.37
N PRO A 48 -3.68 1.64 7.70
CA PRO A 48 -4.56 2.81 7.69
C PRO A 48 -4.96 3.22 6.27
N THR A 49 -6.06 3.93 6.12
CA THR A 49 -6.45 4.63 4.88
C THR A 49 -5.49 5.78 4.59
N LEU A 50 -5.47 6.26 3.34
CA LEU A 50 -4.68 7.41 2.95
C LEU A 50 -5.07 8.66 3.74
N ALA A 51 -6.37 8.87 3.96
CA ALA A 51 -6.89 10.00 4.72
C ALA A 51 -6.37 10.00 6.18
N GLU A 52 -6.31 8.83 6.82
CA GLU A 52 -5.83 8.72 8.21
C GLU A 52 -4.36 9.09 8.40
N VAL A 53 -3.54 8.97 7.35
CA VAL A 53 -2.10 9.28 7.42
C VAL A 53 -1.72 10.59 6.71
N ALA A 54 -2.68 11.29 6.10
CA ALA A 54 -2.43 12.43 5.23
C ALA A 54 -1.54 13.51 5.88
N ASP A 55 -1.83 13.87 7.14
CA ASP A 55 -1.08 14.89 7.90
C ASP A 55 0.34 14.45 8.30
N THR A 56 0.65 13.16 8.18
CA THR A 56 1.94 12.57 8.58
C THR A 56 2.84 12.23 7.39
N LEU A 57 2.37 12.47 6.17
CA LEU A 57 3.12 12.15 4.97
C LEU A 57 4.42 12.99 4.91
N PRO A 58 5.56 12.37 4.57
CA PRO A 58 6.86 13.07 4.57
C PRO A 58 7.08 13.92 3.30
N PHE A 59 6.02 14.18 2.54
CA PHE A 59 6.07 14.93 1.29
C PHE A 59 4.78 15.72 1.10
N VAL A 60 4.89 16.80 0.32
CA VAL A 60 3.76 17.60 -0.15
C VAL A 60 3.80 17.58 -1.67
N TYR A 61 2.67 17.31 -2.30
CA TYR A 61 2.54 17.42 -3.75
C TYR A 61 2.11 18.84 -4.11
N ASP A 62 2.93 19.55 -4.87
CA ASP A 62 2.68 20.94 -5.30
C ASP A 62 1.74 21.06 -6.51
N GLY A 63 1.41 19.95 -7.18
CA GLY A 63 0.48 19.94 -8.31
C GLY A 63 1.09 20.31 -9.67
N GLU A 64 2.41 20.53 -9.75
CA GLU A 64 3.07 20.80 -11.03
C GLU A 64 3.13 19.51 -11.87
N SER A 65 2.68 19.61 -13.12
CA SER A 65 2.65 18.54 -14.13
C SER A 65 3.55 18.88 -15.30
#